data_AF-A0AAE9MFC7-F1
#
_entry.id   AF-A0AAE9MFC7-F1
#
_cell.length_a   1.000
_cell.length_b   1.000
_cell.length_c   1.000
_cell.angle_alpha   90.00
_cell.angle_beta   90.00
_cell.angle_gamma   90.00
#
_symmetry.space_group_name_H-M   'P 1'
#
loop_
_entity.id
_entity.type
_entity.pdbx_description
1 polymer ?
#
loop_
_entity_poly.entity_id
_entity_poly.type
_entity_poly.pdbx_seq_one_letter_code
_entity_poly.pdbx_strand_id
1 'polypeptide(L)'
;MTPDQQFKRWIKWSILCFILVFGYFLLADIKMPLTPQAMATRVVTRMAPQVSGKVVEVAVANNQHVKQGDLLFVLDPAPFELAVEQARLALAQAEQQNRQLDATLNATAADYSSLQTQTAQKQREAERIDALYRRHMVSEQQKDDADSAARTARANLLASQARMEQARVNRGLAGDDNLLLRQARNRLAQAELNLTYSQVHASQDGIITNLQLKPGSVASAGAPLLALVSEQVDVIADFREKSLRHVSPGSQALIAFDGEPGRLYAARVSSLDAGVSAGQFDANGLLANPIESDRWVRDAQRLRLHLALEQLPAHLPAGARATVQLLPDNALTALLARGQIRLLSLLHYIY
;
A
#
# COMPACT_ATOMS: atom_id res chain seq x y z
N MET A 1 -48.44 -63.19 17.76
CA MET A 1 -48.10 -62.32 16.60
C MET A 1 -47.39 -63.16 15.58
N THR A 2 -47.84 -63.14 14.33
CA THR A 2 -47.13 -63.84 13.24
C THR A 2 -45.82 -63.08 12.91
N PRO A 3 -44.78 -63.76 12.39
CA PRO A 3 -43.53 -63.13 11.99
C PRO A 3 -43.71 -61.89 11.09
N ASP A 4 -44.69 -61.94 10.18
CA ASP A 4 -45.07 -60.83 9.29
C ASP A 4 -45.59 -59.58 10.01
N GLN A 5 -46.31 -59.75 11.12
CA GLN A 5 -46.80 -58.62 11.91
C GLN A 5 -45.67 -57.92 12.67
N GLN A 6 -44.69 -58.69 13.15
CA GLN A 6 -43.49 -58.13 13.80
C GLN A 6 -42.63 -57.37 12.78
N PHE A 7 -42.38 -57.95 11.61
CA PHE A 7 -41.63 -57.30 10.52
C PHE A 7 -42.26 -55.97 10.07
N LYS A 8 -43.58 -55.96 9.82
CA LYS A 8 -44.30 -54.71 9.47
C LYS A 8 -44.23 -53.66 10.57
N ARG A 9 -44.20 -54.05 11.84
CA ARG A 9 -44.05 -53.12 12.97
C ARG A 9 -42.65 -52.52 13.01
N TRP A 10 -41.61 -53.34 12.86
CA TRP A 10 -40.22 -52.86 12.78
C TRP A 10 -40.00 -51.93 11.59
N ILE A 11 -40.54 -52.24 10.41
CA ILE A 11 -40.47 -51.34 9.25
C ILE A 11 -41.14 -50.00 9.55
N LYS A 12 -42.33 -49.99 10.17
CA LYS A 12 -43.00 -48.74 10.55
C LYS A 12 -42.17 -47.91 11.53
N TRP A 13 -41.55 -48.55 12.53
CA TRP A 13 -40.64 -47.86 13.46
C TRP A 13 -39.39 -47.33 12.76
N SER A 14 -38.79 -48.09 11.85
CA SER A 14 -37.63 -47.65 11.07
C SER A 14 -37.97 -46.49 10.12
N ILE A 15 -39.13 -46.53 9.47
CA ILE A 15 -39.62 -45.42 8.62
C ILE A 15 -39.91 -44.19 9.48
N LEU A 16 -40.58 -44.35 10.62
CA LEU A 16 -40.85 -43.24 11.55
C LEU A 16 -39.54 -42.63 12.07
N CYS A 17 -38.58 -43.47 12.45
CA CYS A 17 -37.24 -43.05 12.86
C CYS A 17 -36.54 -42.29 11.74
N PHE A 18 -36.56 -42.82 10.50
CA PHE A 18 -36.00 -42.14 9.34
C PHE A 18 -36.64 -40.78 9.09
N ILE A 19 -37.97 -40.67 9.15
CA ILE A 19 -38.68 -39.40 8.97
C ILE A 19 -38.32 -38.40 10.08
N LEU A 20 -38.21 -38.86 11.33
CA LEU A 20 -37.82 -38.01 12.46
C LEU A 20 -36.38 -37.52 12.33
N VAL A 21 -35.45 -38.40 11.98
CA VAL A 21 -34.04 -38.06 11.74
C VAL A 21 -33.90 -37.12 10.54
N PHE A 22 -34.60 -37.40 9.45
CA PHE A 22 -34.60 -36.56 8.25
C PHE A 22 -35.19 -35.17 8.52
N GLY A 23 -36.32 -35.12 9.24
CA GLY A 23 -36.92 -33.87 9.69
C GLY A 23 -35.99 -33.07 10.61
N TYR A 24 -35.31 -33.74 11.54
CA TYR A 24 -34.28 -33.14 12.38
C TYR A 24 -33.15 -32.54 11.53
N PHE A 25 -32.60 -33.27 10.56
CA PHE A 25 -31.53 -32.76 9.70
C PHE A 25 -31.96 -31.52 8.89
N LEU A 26 -33.19 -31.50 8.36
CA LEU A 26 -33.72 -30.34 7.65
C LEU A 26 -33.86 -29.11 8.57
N LEU A 27 -34.40 -29.30 9.77
CA LEU A 27 -34.52 -28.25 10.78
C LEU A 27 -33.14 -27.78 11.27
N ALA A 28 -32.22 -28.71 11.48
CA ALA A 28 -30.86 -28.44 11.93
C ALA A 28 -30.11 -27.56 10.93
N ASP A 29 -30.16 -27.91 9.65
CA ASP A 29 -29.49 -27.18 8.57
C ASP A 29 -30.06 -25.76 8.38
N ILE A 30 -31.28 -25.47 8.85
CA ILE A 30 -31.89 -24.13 8.74
C ILE A 30 -31.74 -23.30 10.03
N LYS A 31 -31.85 -23.94 11.20
CA LYS A 31 -31.93 -23.26 12.50
C LYS A 31 -30.65 -23.32 13.31
N MET A 32 -29.81 -24.34 13.13
CA MET A 32 -28.55 -24.50 13.84
C MET A 32 -27.45 -24.86 12.84
N PRO A 33 -27.09 -23.92 11.95
CA PRO A 33 -26.11 -24.20 10.92
C PRO A 33 -24.75 -24.51 11.53
N LEU A 34 -24.19 -25.62 11.06
CA LEU A 34 -22.86 -26.13 11.39
C LEU A 34 -22.03 -26.14 10.11
N THR A 35 -20.77 -25.73 10.21
CA THR A 35 -19.80 -25.98 9.14
C THR A 35 -18.48 -26.50 9.69
N PRO A 36 -17.93 -27.59 9.14
CA PRO A 36 -16.54 -27.99 9.38
C PRO A 36 -15.56 -27.23 8.48
N GLN A 37 -16.06 -26.36 7.58
CA GLN A 37 -15.25 -25.56 6.68
C GLN A 37 -14.91 -24.23 7.33
N ALA A 38 -14.20 -24.29 8.46
CA ALA A 38 -13.69 -23.11 9.12
C ALA A 38 -12.20 -23.25 9.43
N MET A 39 -11.52 -22.11 9.48
CA MET A 39 -10.11 -22.04 9.83
C MET A 39 -9.77 -20.71 10.50
N ALA A 40 -8.82 -20.75 11.43
CA ALA A 40 -8.21 -19.55 11.98
C ALA A 40 -7.22 -18.97 10.96
N THR A 41 -7.44 -17.74 10.54
CA THR A 41 -6.56 -16.97 9.68
C THR A 41 -5.87 -15.86 10.48
N ARG A 42 -4.75 -15.42 9.95
CA ARG A 42 -4.02 -14.24 10.40
C ARG A 42 -3.60 -13.47 9.18
N VAL A 43 -3.47 -12.16 9.32
CA VAL A 43 -2.88 -11.34 8.27
C VAL A 43 -1.41 -11.73 8.13
N VAL A 44 -1.02 -12.12 6.93
CA VAL A 44 0.37 -12.47 6.60
C VAL A 44 0.93 -11.40 5.69
N THR A 45 1.83 -10.59 6.24
CA THR A 45 2.53 -9.55 5.50
C THR A 45 3.80 -10.14 4.92
N ARG A 46 3.96 -10.08 3.60
CA ARG A 46 5.16 -10.55 2.92
C ARG A 46 6.20 -9.45 2.98
N MET A 47 7.27 -9.66 3.75
CA MET A 47 8.32 -8.67 3.91
C MET A 47 9.31 -8.78 2.75
N ALA A 48 9.40 -7.71 1.98
CA ALA A 48 10.31 -7.56 0.84
C ALA A 48 11.10 -6.26 1.01
N PRO A 49 12.38 -6.22 0.59
CA PRO A 49 13.14 -4.98 0.58
C PRO A 49 12.63 -4.06 -0.54
N GLN A 50 12.74 -2.76 -0.33
CA GLN A 50 12.38 -1.76 -1.35
C GLN A 50 13.54 -1.49 -2.32
N VAL A 51 14.77 -1.78 -1.90
CA VAL A 51 15.99 -1.65 -2.70
C VAL A 51 16.69 -3.00 -2.81
N SER A 52 17.37 -3.24 -3.93
CA SER A 52 18.15 -4.46 -4.13
C SER A 52 19.52 -4.31 -3.51
N GLY A 53 20.05 -5.37 -2.88
CA GLY A 53 21.35 -5.33 -2.24
C GLY A 53 21.79 -6.69 -1.72
N LYS A 54 23.06 -6.80 -1.36
CA LYS A 54 23.58 -7.98 -0.66
C LYS A 54 23.19 -7.89 0.81
N VAL A 55 22.70 -8.98 1.38
CA VAL A 55 22.37 -9.06 2.81
C VAL A 55 23.67 -9.21 3.60
N VAL A 56 23.90 -8.33 4.57
CA VAL A 56 25.06 -8.37 5.46
C VAL A 56 24.69 -9.03 6.79
N GLU A 57 23.52 -8.69 7.32
CA GLU A 57 23.07 -9.14 8.62
C GLU A 57 21.60 -9.54 8.59
N VAL A 58 21.25 -10.59 9.34
CA VAL A 58 19.88 -11.01 9.59
C VAL A 58 19.70 -11.02 11.11
N ALA A 59 18.92 -10.06 11.63
CA ALA A 59 18.76 -9.81 13.07
C ALA A 59 17.66 -10.65 13.71
N VAL A 60 16.88 -11.38 12.90
CA VAL A 60 15.74 -12.21 13.34
C VAL A 60 15.91 -13.68 13.00
N ALA A 61 15.28 -14.54 13.78
CA ALA A 61 15.18 -15.97 13.56
C ALA A 61 13.76 -16.39 13.17
N ASN A 62 13.64 -17.58 12.58
CA ASN A 62 12.35 -18.18 12.28
C ASN A 62 11.59 -18.50 13.57
N ASN A 63 10.29 -18.23 13.61
CA ASN A 63 9.39 -18.32 14.77
C ASN A 63 9.70 -17.33 15.91
N GLN A 64 10.49 -16.29 15.66
CA GLN A 64 10.72 -15.23 16.63
C GLN A 64 9.57 -14.21 16.64
N HIS A 65 9.19 -13.77 17.83
CA HIS A 65 8.28 -12.64 18.03
C HIS A 65 9.01 -11.31 17.82
N VAL A 66 8.42 -10.42 17.04
CA VAL A 66 8.94 -9.09 16.74
C VAL A 66 7.87 -8.04 16.95
N LYS A 67 8.29 -6.84 17.33
CA LYS A 67 7.45 -5.66 17.43
C LYS A 67 7.60 -4.77 16.21
N GLN A 68 6.61 -3.93 15.98
CA GLN A 68 6.69 -2.89 14.95
C GLN A 68 7.94 -2.03 15.14
N GLY A 69 8.72 -1.89 14.06
CA GLY A 69 9.99 -1.14 14.06
C GLY A 69 11.23 -1.98 14.37
N ASP A 70 11.08 -3.23 14.82
CA ASP A 70 12.24 -4.11 15.05
C ASP A 70 13.00 -4.36 13.74
N LEU A 71 14.32 -4.33 13.82
CA LEU A 71 15.20 -4.61 12.68
C LEU A 71 15.09 -6.08 12.29
N LEU A 72 14.82 -6.36 11.01
CA LEU A 72 14.73 -7.72 10.48
C LEU A 72 16.04 -8.16 9.85
N PHE A 73 16.52 -7.37 8.89
CA PHE A 73 17.79 -7.62 8.20
C PHE A 73 18.33 -6.34 7.59
N VAL A 74 19.64 -6.34 7.32
CA VAL A 74 20.39 -5.20 6.79
C VAL A 74 21.03 -5.59 5.47
N LEU A 75 20.80 -4.75 4.46
CA LEU A 75 21.51 -4.78 3.19
C LEU A 75 22.82 -3.99 3.32
N ASP A 76 23.81 -4.36 2.52
CA ASP A 76 25.10 -3.66 2.46
C ASP A 76 24.89 -2.16 2.21
N PRO A 77 25.22 -1.29 3.20
CA PRO A 77 24.96 0.14 3.09
C PRO A 77 25.96 0.83 2.17
N ALA A 78 27.14 0.24 1.91
CA ALA A 78 28.24 0.94 1.25
C ALA A 78 27.88 1.52 -0.14
N PRO A 79 27.16 0.82 -1.05
CA PRO A 79 26.73 1.41 -2.31
C PRO A 79 25.74 2.58 -2.13
N PHE A 80 24.91 2.53 -1.09
CA PHE A 80 23.92 3.58 -0.81
C PHE A 80 24.57 4.80 -0.16
N GLU A 81 25.54 4.61 0.74
CA GLU A 81 26.34 5.68 1.31
C GLU A 81 27.12 6.44 0.23
N LEU A 82 27.74 5.71 -0.70
CA LEU A 82 28.41 6.31 -1.86
C LEU A 82 27.42 7.08 -2.77
N ALA A 83 26.19 6.58 -2.95
CA ALA A 83 25.17 7.29 -3.70
C ALA A 83 24.74 8.59 -3.01
N VAL A 84 24.63 8.61 -1.68
CA VAL A 84 24.37 9.82 -0.88
C VAL A 84 25.51 10.80 -1.02
N GLU A 85 26.76 10.35 -0.93
CA GLU A 85 27.94 11.20 -1.14
C GLU A 85 27.96 11.81 -2.55
N GLN A 86 27.72 11.01 -3.59
CA GLN A 86 27.63 11.47 -4.96
C GLN A 86 26.54 12.53 -5.15
N ALA A 87 25.36 12.32 -4.55
CA ALA A 87 24.26 13.28 -4.62
C ALA A 87 24.57 14.58 -3.85
N ARG A 88 25.28 14.49 -2.72
CA ARG A 88 25.75 15.65 -1.96
C ARG A 88 26.77 16.47 -2.76
N LEU A 89 27.71 15.81 -3.45
CA LEU A 89 28.65 16.48 -4.35
C LEU A 89 27.93 17.18 -5.51
N ALA A 90 26.91 16.54 -6.08
CA ALA A 90 26.08 17.16 -7.13
C ALA A 90 25.33 18.41 -6.64
N LEU A 91 24.87 18.41 -5.37
CA LEU A 91 24.29 19.59 -4.74
C LEU A 91 25.31 20.71 -4.57
N ALA A 92 26.50 20.41 -4.06
CA ALA A 92 27.58 21.40 -3.93
C ALA A 92 27.98 21.99 -5.28
N GLN A 93 28.01 21.17 -6.35
CA GLN A 93 28.26 21.63 -7.70
C GLN A 93 27.16 22.58 -8.20
N ALA A 94 25.89 22.25 -7.96
CA ALA A 94 24.76 23.12 -8.32
C ALA A 94 24.79 24.47 -7.58
N GLU A 95 25.18 24.46 -6.30
CA GLU A 95 25.38 25.69 -5.51
C GLU A 95 26.52 26.55 -6.05
N GLN A 96 27.65 25.94 -6.44
CA GLN A 96 28.75 26.65 -7.06
C GLN A 96 28.33 27.25 -8.41
N GLN A 97 27.60 26.50 -9.23
CA GLN A 97 27.11 26.97 -10.52
C GLN A 97 26.16 28.17 -10.36
N ASN A 98 25.26 28.14 -9.37
CA ASN A 98 24.40 29.28 -9.08
C ASN A 98 25.18 30.51 -8.63
N ARG A 99 26.20 30.34 -7.77
CA ARG A 99 27.09 31.44 -7.38
C ARG A 99 27.78 32.08 -8.60
N GLN A 100 28.18 31.28 -9.59
CA GLN A 100 28.75 31.78 -10.84
C GLN A 100 27.72 32.54 -11.69
N LEU A 101 26.49 32.04 -11.77
CA LEU A 101 25.40 32.73 -12.48
C LEU A 101 25.04 34.05 -11.79
N ASP A 102 25.01 34.09 -10.45
CA ASP A 102 24.78 35.31 -9.67
C ASP A 102 25.89 36.35 -9.92
N ALA A 103 27.16 35.93 -9.92
CA ALA A 103 28.28 36.80 -10.26
C ALA A 103 28.17 37.34 -11.70
N THR A 104 27.75 36.50 -12.64
CA THR A 104 27.56 36.90 -14.05
C THR A 104 26.43 37.90 -14.20
N LEU A 105 25.30 37.68 -13.53
CA LEU A 105 24.18 38.61 -13.53
C LEU A 105 24.59 39.98 -12.97
N ASN A 106 25.30 39.99 -11.84
CA ASN A 106 25.83 41.22 -11.24
C ASN A 106 26.79 41.97 -12.17
N ALA A 107 27.68 41.26 -12.86
CA ALA A 107 28.57 41.86 -13.85
C ALA A 107 27.78 42.51 -15.01
N THR A 108 26.82 41.79 -15.60
CA THR A 108 25.98 42.34 -16.68
C THR A 108 25.10 43.50 -16.24
N ALA A 109 24.64 43.50 -14.98
CA ALA A 109 23.89 44.61 -14.40
C ALA A 109 24.75 45.88 -14.26
N ALA A 110 26.01 45.72 -13.83
CA ALA A 110 26.96 46.83 -13.76
C ALA A 110 27.29 47.38 -15.15
N ASP A 111 27.51 46.51 -16.14
CA ASP A 111 27.74 46.89 -17.53
C ASP A 111 26.55 47.67 -18.12
N TYR A 112 25.32 47.20 -17.87
CA TYR A 112 24.10 47.88 -18.27
C TYR A 112 24.01 49.28 -17.66
N SER A 113 24.27 49.42 -16.34
CA SER A 113 24.26 50.72 -15.66
C SER A 113 25.32 51.70 -16.20
N SER A 114 26.51 51.19 -16.56
CA SER A 114 27.58 51.99 -17.15
C SER A 114 27.18 52.50 -18.53
N LEU A 115 26.68 51.62 -19.40
CA LEU A 115 26.21 51.97 -20.74
C LEU A 115 24.99 52.90 -20.67
N GLN A 116 24.09 52.71 -19.73
CA GLN A 116 22.94 53.60 -19.52
C GLN A 116 23.39 55.04 -19.25
N THR A 117 24.41 55.21 -18.40
CA THR A 117 24.99 56.51 -18.09
C THR A 117 25.68 57.12 -19.32
N GLN A 118 26.42 56.30 -20.08
CA GLN A 118 27.08 56.74 -21.31
C GLN A 118 26.08 57.16 -22.39
N THR A 119 24.99 56.40 -22.58
CA THR A 119 23.91 56.75 -23.51
C THR A 119 23.24 58.05 -23.10
N ALA A 120 22.92 58.23 -21.81
CA ALA A 120 22.33 59.46 -21.30
C ALA A 120 23.25 60.68 -21.51
N GLN A 121 24.57 60.50 -21.33
CA GLN A 121 25.55 61.55 -21.62
C GLN A 121 25.55 61.91 -23.11
N LYS A 122 25.61 60.91 -24.01
CA LYS A 122 25.64 61.13 -25.46
C LYS A 122 24.35 61.72 -26.01
N GLN A 123 23.20 61.37 -25.43
CA GLN A 123 21.91 61.99 -25.77
C GLN A 123 21.85 63.46 -25.37
N ARG A 124 22.23 63.80 -24.13
CA ARG A 124 22.30 65.22 -23.70
C ARG A 124 23.25 66.03 -24.56
N GLU A 125 24.36 65.43 -24.99
CA GLU A 125 25.30 66.08 -25.91
C GLU A 125 24.65 66.35 -27.27
N ALA A 126 23.99 65.35 -27.86
CA ALA A 126 23.29 65.51 -29.14
C ALA A 126 22.19 66.58 -29.06
N GLU A 127 21.40 66.61 -27.98
CA GLU A 127 20.39 67.65 -27.74
C GLU A 127 21.00 69.05 -27.62
N ARG A 128 22.13 69.17 -26.92
CA ARG A 128 22.86 70.43 -26.76
C ARG A 128 23.40 70.94 -28.10
N ILE A 129 24.04 70.06 -28.88
CA ILE A 129 24.60 70.41 -30.19
C ILE A 129 23.48 70.77 -31.18
N ASP A 130 22.35 70.06 -31.16
CA ASP A 130 21.18 70.39 -31.98
C ASP A 130 20.59 71.77 -31.64
N ALA A 131 20.52 72.12 -30.35
CA ALA A 131 20.10 73.45 -29.92
C ALA A 131 21.07 74.56 -30.38
N LEU A 132 22.37 74.30 -30.40
CA LEU A 132 23.40 75.22 -30.92
C LEU A 132 23.35 75.33 -32.46
N TYR A 133 23.08 74.22 -33.15
CA TYR A 133 22.93 74.19 -34.61
C TYR A 133 21.74 75.04 -35.06
N ARG A 134 20.61 74.96 -34.34
CA ARG A 134 19.44 75.82 -34.56
C ARG A 134 19.72 77.32 -34.36
N ARG A 135 20.81 77.67 -33.68
CA ARG A 135 21.30 79.04 -33.50
C ARG A 135 22.44 79.40 -34.47
N HIS A 136 22.73 78.54 -35.45
CA HIS A 136 23.82 78.66 -36.42
C HIS A 136 25.23 78.77 -35.78
N MET A 137 25.45 78.15 -34.61
CA MET A 137 26.71 78.23 -33.86
C MET A 137 27.65 77.02 -34.03
N VAL A 138 27.22 75.97 -34.74
CA VAL A 138 27.98 74.73 -35.01
C VAL A 138 27.70 74.25 -36.44
N SER A 139 28.57 73.40 -37.00
CA SER A 139 28.40 72.87 -38.36
C SER A 139 27.41 71.70 -38.42
N GLU A 140 26.86 71.43 -39.61
CA GLU A 140 25.99 70.27 -39.86
C GLU A 140 26.70 68.95 -39.55
N GLN A 141 27.97 68.82 -39.95
CA GLN A 141 28.81 67.67 -39.64
C GLN A 141 28.88 67.40 -38.13
N GLN A 142 29.08 68.42 -37.29
CA GLN A 142 29.15 68.26 -35.83
C GLN A 142 27.83 67.76 -35.24
N LYS A 143 26.69 68.20 -35.80
CA LYS A 143 25.37 67.72 -35.39
C LYS A 143 25.15 66.26 -35.80
N ASP A 144 25.50 65.90 -37.03
CA ASP A 144 25.36 64.52 -37.52
C ASP A 144 26.29 63.54 -36.80
N ASP A 145 27.50 63.97 -36.44
CA ASP A 145 28.45 63.20 -35.63
C ASP A 145 27.88 62.94 -34.22
N ALA A 146 27.30 63.97 -33.59
CA ALA A 146 26.68 63.85 -32.27
C ALA A 146 25.45 62.93 -32.27
N ASP A 147 24.58 63.06 -33.28
CA ASP A 147 23.40 62.19 -33.45
C ASP A 147 23.81 60.74 -33.72
N SER A 148 24.78 60.52 -34.60
CA SER A 148 25.32 59.18 -34.88
C SER A 148 25.95 58.55 -33.63
N ALA A 149 26.71 59.31 -32.85
CA ALA A 149 27.26 58.84 -31.57
C ALA A 149 26.16 58.47 -30.55
N ALA A 150 25.08 59.26 -30.48
CA ALA A 150 23.95 58.94 -29.62
C ALA A 150 23.20 57.67 -30.08
N ARG A 151 23.02 57.50 -31.40
CA ARG A 151 22.41 56.29 -31.99
C ARG A 151 23.25 55.04 -31.70
N THR A 152 24.58 55.10 -31.86
CA THR A 152 25.48 53.99 -31.52
C THR A 152 25.44 53.66 -30.02
N ALA A 153 25.46 54.68 -29.15
CA ALA A 153 25.37 54.45 -27.70
C ALA A 153 24.03 53.79 -27.31
N ARG A 154 22.92 54.17 -27.97
CA ARG A 154 21.61 53.54 -27.76
C ARG A 154 21.59 52.08 -28.23
N ALA A 155 22.20 51.78 -29.38
CA ALA A 155 22.31 50.40 -29.87
C ALA A 155 23.11 49.52 -28.91
N ASN A 156 24.21 50.04 -28.35
CA ASN A 156 25.02 49.32 -27.36
C ASN A 156 24.25 49.05 -26.06
N LEU A 157 23.46 50.02 -25.58
CA LEU A 157 22.60 49.83 -24.41
C LEU A 157 21.56 48.73 -24.64
N LEU A 158 20.88 48.72 -25.79
CA LEU A 158 19.91 47.68 -26.14
C LEU A 158 20.56 46.29 -26.21
N ALA A 159 21.76 46.20 -26.77
CA ALA A 159 22.53 44.95 -26.80
C ALA A 159 22.92 44.48 -25.40
N SER A 160 23.32 45.40 -24.51
CA SER A 160 23.62 45.08 -23.11
C SER A 160 22.38 44.66 -22.32
N GLN A 161 21.25 45.33 -22.54
CA GLN A 161 19.96 44.95 -21.95
C GLN A 161 19.58 43.52 -22.32
N ALA A 162 19.73 43.13 -23.59
CA ALA A 162 19.48 41.77 -24.04
C ALA A 162 20.41 40.75 -23.36
N ARG A 163 21.69 41.10 -23.14
CA ARG A 163 22.65 40.22 -22.42
C ARG A 163 22.28 40.06 -20.94
N MET A 164 21.86 41.14 -20.28
CA MET A 164 21.39 41.10 -18.88
C MET A 164 20.14 40.23 -18.76
N GLU A 165 19.19 40.37 -19.68
CA GLU A 165 17.98 39.53 -19.72
C GLU A 165 18.33 38.05 -19.96
N GLN A 166 19.27 37.75 -20.86
CA GLN A 166 19.77 36.39 -21.04
C GLN A 166 20.40 35.83 -19.76
N ALA A 167 21.22 36.62 -19.05
CA ALA A 167 21.82 36.22 -17.79
C ALA A 167 20.76 35.99 -16.70
N ARG A 168 19.73 36.83 -16.65
CA ARG A 168 18.59 36.70 -15.73
C ARG A 168 17.80 35.42 -15.98
N VAL A 169 17.52 35.11 -17.25
CA VAL A 169 16.82 33.87 -17.65
C VAL A 169 17.68 32.65 -17.32
N ASN A 170 18.98 32.68 -17.63
CA ASN A 170 19.90 31.59 -17.32
C ASN A 170 20.02 31.33 -15.81
N ARG A 171 19.99 32.39 -14.99
CA ARG A 171 19.99 32.26 -13.53
C ARG A 171 18.68 31.69 -12.99
N GLY A 172 17.56 31.99 -13.63
CA GLY A 172 16.24 31.55 -13.21
C GLY A 172 15.84 32.08 -11.83
N LEU A 173 14.96 31.34 -11.14
CA LEU A 173 14.48 31.72 -9.80
C LEU A 173 15.59 31.65 -8.74
N ALA A 174 15.54 32.57 -7.78
CA ALA A 174 16.46 32.63 -6.64
C ALA A 174 15.99 31.78 -5.45
N GLY A 175 16.91 31.53 -4.51
CA GLY A 175 16.61 30.81 -3.28
C GLY A 175 16.21 29.35 -3.51
N ASP A 176 15.26 28.87 -2.72
CA ASP A 176 14.84 27.47 -2.70
C ASP A 176 14.04 27.05 -3.93
N ASP A 177 13.50 28.01 -4.69
CA ASP A 177 12.77 27.75 -5.94
C ASP A 177 13.69 27.60 -7.17
N ASN A 178 15.00 27.75 -6.99
CA ASN A 178 15.96 27.52 -8.06
C ASN A 178 15.88 26.07 -8.55
N LEU A 179 15.63 25.89 -9.85
CA LEU A 179 15.43 24.58 -10.46
C LEU A 179 16.62 23.64 -10.27
N LEU A 180 17.86 24.14 -10.43
CA LEU A 180 19.08 23.34 -10.28
C LEU A 180 19.25 22.84 -8.83
N LEU A 181 19.04 23.72 -7.85
CA LEU A 181 19.10 23.33 -6.43
C LEU A 181 18.01 22.33 -6.08
N ARG A 182 16.77 22.55 -6.52
CA ARG A 182 15.65 21.64 -6.27
C ARG A 182 15.90 20.26 -6.85
N GLN A 183 16.40 20.19 -8.08
CA GLN A 183 16.77 18.92 -8.71
C GLN A 183 17.87 18.20 -7.92
N ALA A 184 18.92 18.91 -7.51
CA ALA A 184 20.01 18.30 -6.76
C ALA A 184 19.59 17.87 -5.34
N ARG A 185 18.80 18.67 -4.63
CA ARG A 185 18.22 18.32 -3.32
C ARG A 185 17.30 17.11 -3.41
N ASN A 186 16.46 17.01 -4.44
CA ASN A 186 15.61 15.84 -4.66
C ASN A 186 16.44 14.57 -4.89
N ARG A 187 17.56 14.67 -5.64
CA ARG A 187 18.46 13.52 -5.83
C ARG A 187 19.12 13.10 -4.52
N LEU A 188 19.52 14.06 -3.68
CA LEU A 188 20.07 13.78 -2.35
C LEU A 188 19.03 13.09 -1.46
N ALA A 189 17.81 13.64 -1.37
CA ALA A 189 16.73 13.06 -0.59
C ALA A 189 16.37 11.63 -1.05
N GLN A 190 16.38 11.38 -2.37
CA GLN A 190 16.16 10.03 -2.90
C GLN A 190 17.28 9.06 -2.50
N ALA A 191 18.54 9.50 -2.53
CA ALA A 191 19.67 8.66 -2.11
C ALA A 191 19.62 8.36 -0.61
N GLU A 192 19.28 9.35 0.22
CA GLU A 192 19.11 9.19 1.67
C GLU A 192 17.95 8.24 2.02
N LEU A 193 16.85 8.33 1.27
CA LEU A 193 15.72 7.40 1.42
C LEU A 193 16.12 5.96 1.04
N ASN A 194 16.86 5.79 -0.05
CA ASN A 194 17.36 4.47 -0.46
C ASN A 194 18.32 3.89 0.58
N LEU A 195 19.16 4.73 1.21
CA LEU A 195 20.01 4.31 2.33
C LEU A 195 19.16 3.86 3.52
N THR A 196 18.08 4.57 3.84
CA THR A 196 17.14 4.15 4.91
C THR A 196 16.51 2.78 4.59
N TYR A 197 16.16 2.54 3.32
CA TYR A 197 15.62 1.25 2.88
C TYR A 197 16.63 0.10 2.86
N SER A 198 17.92 0.36 3.09
CA SER A 198 18.90 -0.72 3.34
C SER A 198 18.62 -1.48 4.64
N GLN A 199 17.95 -0.83 5.60
CA GLN A 199 17.52 -1.44 6.85
C GLN A 199 16.04 -1.77 6.76
N VAL A 200 15.71 -3.07 6.82
CA VAL A 200 14.32 -3.52 6.72
C VAL A 200 13.79 -3.80 8.11
N HIS A 201 12.74 -3.09 8.49
CA HIS A 201 12.09 -3.18 9.79
C HIS A 201 10.73 -3.87 9.71
N ALA A 202 10.25 -4.40 10.83
CA ALA A 202 8.91 -4.98 10.95
C ALA A 202 7.84 -3.89 10.79
N SER A 203 6.86 -4.13 9.91
CA SER A 203 5.74 -3.20 9.67
C SER A 203 4.67 -3.21 10.77
N GLN A 204 4.64 -4.28 11.57
CA GLN A 204 3.64 -4.52 12.62
C GLN A 204 4.19 -5.54 13.64
N ASP A 205 3.50 -5.68 14.76
CA ASP A 205 3.76 -6.76 15.71
C ASP A 205 3.38 -8.12 15.11
N GLY A 206 4.19 -9.15 15.38
CA GLY A 206 3.91 -10.48 14.88
C GLY A 206 5.04 -11.49 15.03
N ILE A 207 4.89 -12.62 14.35
CA ILE A 207 5.85 -13.72 14.37
C ILE A 207 6.45 -13.89 12.97
N ILE A 208 7.78 -13.96 12.90
CA ILE A 208 8.51 -14.22 11.66
C ILE A 208 8.40 -15.70 11.29
N THR A 209 7.98 -15.98 10.07
CA THR A 209 7.87 -17.35 9.53
C THR A 209 8.46 -17.43 8.13
N ASN A 210 8.86 -18.64 7.72
CA ASN A 210 9.46 -18.91 6.41
C ASN A 210 10.65 -17.98 6.08
N LEU A 211 11.53 -17.76 7.06
CA LEU A 211 12.76 -17.00 6.85
C LEU A 211 13.74 -17.79 5.97
N GLN A 212 13.91 -17.36 4.71
CA GLN A 212 14.80 -18.00 3.74
C GLN A 212 16.12 -17.22 3.55
N LEU A 213 16.31 -16.16 4.33
CA LEU A 213 17.44 -15.24 4.16
C LEU A 213 18.68 -15.75 4.90
N LYS A 214 19.83 -15.62 4.25
CA LYS A 214 21.15 -15.85 4.87
C LYS A 214 22.08 -14.68 4.59
N PRO A 215 22.96 -14.31 5.54
CA PRO A 215 24.05 -13.38 5.27
C PRO A 215 24.84 -13.81 4.02
N GLY A 216 25.14 -12.85 3.15
CA GLY A 216 25.83 -13.08 1.88
C GLY A 216 24.91 -13.31 0.67
N SER A 217 23.63 -13.61 0.89
CA SER A 217 22.64 -13.72 -0.19
C SER A 217 22.33 -12.36 -0.83
N VAL A 218 21.88 -12.36 -2.08
CA VAL A 218 21.43 -11.15 -2.78
C VAL A 218 19.91 -11.08 -2.68
N ALA A 219 19.42 -9.95 -2.19
CA ALA A 219 18.01 -9.64 -2.09
C ALA A 219 17.59 -8.68 -3.22
N SER A 220 16.47 -9.00 -3.86
CA SER A 220 15.90 -8.19 -4.94
C SER A 220 14.73 -7.35 -4.43
N ALA A 221 14.63 -6.11 -4.88
CA ALA A 221 13.52 -5.22 -4.57
C ALA A 221 12.17 -5.86 -4.92
N GLY A 222 11.22 -5.83 -3.97
CA GLY A 222 9.87 -6.38 -4.12
C GLY A 222 9.77 -7.92 -4.01
N ALA A 223 10.88 -8.65 -3.95
CA ALA A 223 10.85 -10.09 -3.74
C ALA A 223 10.71 -10.40 -2.23
N PRO A 224 9.68 -11.17 -1.81
CA PRO A 224 9.46 -11.47 -0.41
C PRO A 224 10.50 -12.47 0.11
N LEU A 225 11.11 -12.16 1.26
CA LEU A 225 12.20 -12.95 1.86
C LEU A 225 11.77 -13.67 3.15
N LEU A 226 10.74 -13.14 3.81
CA LEU A 226 10.13 -13.73 4.99
C LEU A 226 8.64 -13.33 5.07
N ALA A 227 7.88 -14.07 5.86
CA ALA A 227 6.48 -13.77 6.15
C ALA A 227 6.34 -13.32 7.61
N LEU A 228 5.72 -12.16 7.82
CA LEU A 228 5.37 -11.64 9.14
C LEU A 228 3.89 -11.93 9.38
N VAL A 229 3.62 -12.76 10.38
CA VAL A 229 2.25 -13.19 10.73
C VAL A 229 1.76 -12.34 11.90
N SER A 230 0.66 -11.60 11.69
CA SER A 230 0.02 -10.76 12.71
C SER A 230 -0.39 -11.58 13.94
N GLU A 231 -0.37 -10.99 15.13
CA GLU A 231 -0.96 -11.64 16.30
C GLU A 231 -2.49 -11.72 16.24
N GLN A 232 -3.12 -10.79 15.52
CA GLN A 232 -4.57 -10.71 15.40
C GLN A 232 -5.11 -11.92 14.65
N VAL A 233 -5.96 -12.68 15.34
CA VAL A 233 -6.65 -13.86 14.78
C VAL A 233 -8.02 -13.45 14.28
N ASP A 234 -8.32 -13.91 13.08
CA ASP A 234 -9.67 -13.93 12.52
C ASP A 234 -10.06 -15.38 12.27
N VAL A 235 -11.33 -15.74 12.46
CA VAL A 235 -11.80 -17.09 12.10
C VAL A 235 -12.77 -16.96 10.94
N ILE A 236 -12.42 -17.58 9.83
CA ILE A 236 -13.30 -17.64 8.66
C ILE A 236 -14.06 -18.96 8.65
N ALA A 237 -15.34 -18.91 8.29
CA ALA A 237 -16.18 -20.09 8.19
C ALA A 237 -17.12 -20.00 6.98
N ASP A 238 -17.07 -21.01 6.12
CA ASP A 238 -17.87 -21.05 4.90
C ASP A 238 -19.17 -21.83 5.16
N PHE A 239 -20.31 -21.13 5.13
CA PHE A 239 -21.65 -21.67 5.37
C PHE A 239 -22.49 -21.68 4.10
N ARG A 240 -23.40 -22.65 3.97
CA ARG A 240 -24.38 -22.67 2.87
C ARG A 240 -25.31 -21.46 2.98
N GLU A 241 -25.49 -20.70 1.89
CA GLU A 241 -26.28 -19.47 1.83
C GLU A 241 -27.68 -19.62 2.44
N LYS A 242 -28.38 -20.70 2.11
CA LYS A 242 -29.74 -21.00 2.64
C LYS A 242 -29.82 -21.06 4.18
N SER A 243 -28.70 -21.34 4.84
CA SER A 243 -28.59 -21.54 6.29
C SER A 243 -28.32 -20.23 7.03
N LEU A 244 -27.89 -19.19 6.30
CA LEU A 244 -27.55 -17.88 6.85
C LEU A 244 -28.74 -16.91 6.93
N ARG A 245 -29.96 -17.35 6.54
CA ARG A 245 -31.17 -16.50 6.49
C ARG A 245 -31.51 -15.77 7.80
N HIS A 246 -31.11 -16.31 8.94
CA HIS A 246 -31.37 -15.72 10.26
C HIS A 246 -30.09 -15.28 10.96
N VAL A 247 -28.98 -15.14 10.22
CA VAL A 247 -27.66 -14.78 10.76
C VAL A 247 -27.39 -13.33 10.41
N SER A 248 -27.06 -12.53 11.42
CA SER A 248 -26.66 -11.14 11.27
C SER A 248 -25.33 -10.88 12.00
N PRO A 249 -24.60 -9.80 11.67
CA PRO A 249 -23.46 -9.36 12.47
C PRO A 249 -23.85 -9.28 13.96
N GLY A 250 -23.01 -9.85 14.83
CA GLY A 250 -23.26 -9.99 16.27
C GLY A 250 -23.86 -11.32 16.71
N SER A 251 -24.29 -12.18 15.78
CA SER A 251 -24.82 -13.52 16.12
C SER A 251 -23.79 -14.35 16.89
N GLN A 252 -24.24 -15.08 17.90
CA GLN A 252 -23.37 -15.93 18.72
C GLN A 252 -22.97 -17.21 17.97
N ALA A 253 -21.72 -17.61 18.13
CA ALA A 253 -21.17 -18.83 17.56
C ALA A 253 -20.32 -19.56 18.59
N LEU A 254 -20.21 -20.87 18.42
CA LEU A 254 -19.27 -21.71 19.12
C LEU A 254 -18.29 -22.31 18.11
N ILE A 255 -17.02 -22.31 18.49
CA ILE A 255 -15.92 -22.79 17.68
C ILE A 255 -15.24 -23.94 18.43
N ALA A 256 -15.10 -25.08 17.76
CA ALA A 256 -14.29 -26.20 18.21
C ALA A 256 -13.08 -26.31 17.28
N PHE A 257 -11.88 -26.12 17.81
CA PHE A 257 -10.65 -26.31 17.04
C PHE A 257 -10.23 -27.77 17.07
N ASP A 258 -9.79 -28.29 15.93
CA ASP A 258 -9.35 -29.69 15.82
C ASP A 258 -8.10 -29.95 16.68
N GLY A 259 -7.24 -28.94 16.85
CA GLY A 259 -6.03 -29.01 17.67
C GLY A 259 -6.27 -28.95 19.18
N GLU A 260 -7.49 -28.60 19.63
CA GLU A 260 -7.86 -28.60 21.05
C GLU A 260 -9.22 -29.30 21.26
N PRO A 261 -9.26 -30.63 21.12
CA PRO A 261 -10.50 -31.38 21.27
C PRO A 261 -11.07 -31.26 22.69
N GLY A 262 -12.41 -31.26 22.80
CA GLY A 262 -13.13 -31.12 24.07
C GLY A 262 -13.32 -29.68 24.58
N ARG A 263 -12.66 -28.68 23.98
CA ARG A 263 -12.83 -27.26 24.32
C ARG A 263 -13.71 -26.56 23.29
N LEU A 264 -14.51 -25.60 23.79
CA LEU A 264 -15.40 -24.77 22.98
C LEU A 264 -15.08 -23.31 23.25
N TYR A 265 -14.93 -22.55 22.17
CA TYR A 265 -14.63 -21.13 22.20
C TYR A 265 -15.87 -20.34 21.80
N ALA A 266 -16.25 -19.37 22.63
CA ALA A 266 -17.31 -18.42 22.29
C ALA A 266 -16.78 -17.41 21.26
N ALA A 267 -17.56 -17.18 20.22
CA ALA A 267 -17.26 -16.21 19.18
C ALA A 267 -18.52 -15.48 18.74
N ARG A 268 -18.33 -14.35 18.05
CA ARG A 268 -19.41 -13.59 17.42
C ARG A 268 -19.11 -13.36 15.97
N VAL A 269 -20.16 -13.40 15.15
CA VAL A 269 -20.05 -13.03 13.73
C VAL A 269 -19.69 -11.56 13.64
N SER A 270 -18.52 -11.23 13.11
CA SER A 270 -18.08 -9.85 12.92
C SER A 270 -18.66 -9.28 11.63
N SER A 271 -18.51 -10.01 10.52
CA SER A 271 -19.00 -9.62 9.21
C SER A 271 -19.29 -10.83 8.31
N LEU A 272 -19.97 -10.54 7.21
CA LEU A 272 -20.27 -11.49 6.14
C LEU A 272 -19.63 -10.96 4.85
N ASP A 273 -19.06 -11.84 4.05
CA ASP A 273 -18.56 -11.47 2.73
C ASP A 273 -19.73 -11.01 1.85
N ALA A 274 -19.52 -9.89 1.14
CA ALA A 274 -20.54 -9.30 0.27
C ALA A 274 -20.83 -10.13 -0.99
N GLY A 275 -19.99 -11.11 -1.30
CA GLY A 275 -20.14 -11.97 -2.46
C GLY A 275 -19.05 -13.02 -2.57
N VAL A 276 -19.14 -13.83 -3.62
CA VAL A 276 -18.15 -14.86 -3.98
C VAL A 276 -17.61 -14.58 -5.38
N SER A 277 -16.44 -15.15 -5.71
CA SER A 277 -15.83 -15.00 -7.03
C SER A 277 -16.77 -15.40 -8.19
N ALA A 278 -17.68 -16.36 -7.99
CA ALA A 278 -18.66 -16.76 -8.99
C ALA A 278 -19.67 -15.65 -9.36
N GLY A 279 -19.81 -14.61 -8.53
CA GLY A 279 -20.60 -13.41 -8.82
C GLY A 279 -19.79 -12.25 -9.37
N GLN A 280 -18.48 -12.40 -9.53
CA GLN A 280 -17.61 -11.39 -10.13
C GLN A 280 -17.69 -11.50 -11.64
N PHE A 281 -18.13 -10.42 -12.29
CA PHE A 281 -18.12 -10.29 -13.74
C PHE A 281 -17.15 -9.18 -14.13
N ASP A 282 -16.24 -9.48 -15.05
CA ASP A 282 -15.34 -8.46 -15.60
C ASP A 282 -16.13 -7.50 -16.49
N ALA A 283 -15.86 -6.21 -16.36
CA ALA A 283 -16.42 -5.19 -17.23
C ALA A 283 -15.76 -5.28 -18.62
N ASN A 284 -16.30 -6.16 -19.47
CA ASN A 284 -15.73 -6.52 -20.77
C ASN A 284 -16.51 -5.94 -21.97
N GLY A 285 -17.57 -5.17 -21.73
CA GLY A 285 -18.40 -4.55 -22.76
C GLY A 285 -19.24 -5.53 -23.59
N LEU A 286 -19.26 -6.81 -23.22
CA LEU A 286 -20.11 -7.84 -23.83
C LEU A 286 -21.45 -7.92 -23.10
N LEU A 287 -22.47 -8.40 -23.80
CA LEU A 287 -23.76 -8.71 -23.18
C LEU A 287 -23.58 -9.86 -22.17
N ALA A 288 -24.39 -9.83 -21.11
CA ALA A 288 -24.39 -10.87 -20.10
C ALA A 288 -24.60 -12.24 -20.75
N ASN A 289 -23.64 -13.14 -20.59
CA ASN A 289 -23.77 -14.52 -21.05
C ASN A 289 -24.28 -15.39 -19.89
N PRO A 290 -25.48 -15.97 -19.99
CA PRO A 290 -26.00 -16.86 -18.95
C PRO A 290 -25.08 -18.05 -18.75
N ILE A 291 -24.90 -18.46 -17.50
CA ILE A 291 -24.16 -19.70 -17.18
C ILE A 291 -25.07 -20.88 -17.52
N GLU A 292 -24.73 -21.65 -18.54
CA GLU A 292 -25.38 -22.94 -18.81
C GLU A 292 -24.79 -24.01 -17.89
N SER A 293 -25.67 -24.82 -17.27
CA SER A 293 -25.27 -25.91 -16.38
C SER A 293 -26.10 -27.15 -16.68
N ASP A 294 -25.43 -28.25 -17.03
CA ASP A 294 -26.06 -29.56 -17.28
C ASP A 294 -26.40 -30.33 -15.99
N ARG A 295 -26.30 -29.67 -14.82
CA ARG A 295 -26.55 -30.32 -13.53
C ARG A 295 -28.03 -30.22 -13.14
N TRP A 296 -28.67 -31.38 -13.04
CA TRP A 296 -30.06 -31.52 -12.56
C TRP A 296 -30.26 -31.02 -11.10
N VAL A 297 -29.20 -31.00 -10.28
CA VAL A 297 -29.17 -30.37 -8.95
C VAL A 297 -27.97 -29.43 -8.87
N ARG A 298 -28.24 -28.15 -8.55
CA ARG A 298 -27.21 -27.13 -8.39
C ARG A 298 -26.48 -27.28 -7.06
N ASP A 299 -25.17 -27.08 -7.06
CA ASP A 299 -24.37 -27.06 -5.84
C ASP A 299 -24.83 -25.91 -4.93
N ALA A 300 -24.78 -26.15 -3.62
CA ALA A 300 -25.09 -25.10 -2.66
C ALA A 300 -23.98 -24.05 -2.66
N GLN A 301 -24.34 -22.80 -2.93
CA GLN A 301 -23.43 -21.68 -2.79
C GLN A 301 -23.09 -21.48 -1.31
N ARG A 302 -21.82 -21.20 -1.04
CA ARG A 302 -21.34 -20.88 0.30
C ARG A 302 -20.95 -19.42 0.40
N LEU A 303 -21.24 -18.82 1.54
CA LEU A 303 -20.80 -17.48 1.90
C LEU A 303 -19.87 -17.61 3.11
N ARG A 304 -18.80 -16.81 3.08
CA ARG A 304 -17.84 -16.75 4.15
C ARG A 304 -18.31 -15.78 5.22
N LEU A 305 -18.24 -16.25 6.46
CA LEU A 305 -18.41 -15.44 7.65
C LEU A 305 -17.05 -15.20 8.28
N HIS A 306 -16.87 -14.00 8.83
CA HIS A 306 -15.78 -13.67 9.73
C HIS A 306 -16.29 -13.74 11.16
N LEU A 307 -15.51 -14.36 12.05
CA LEU A 307 -15.87 -14.56 13.45
C LEU A 307 -14.75 -14.05 14.36
N ALA A 308 -15.13 -13.18 15.29
CA ALA A 308 -14.26 -12.69 16.34
C ALA A 308 -14.39 -13.58 17.58
N LEU A 309 -13.26 -14.12 18.05
CA LEU A 309 -13.16 -14.92 19.27
C LEU A 309 -13.25 -14.01 20.51
N GLU A 310 -14.05 -14.39 21.51
CA GLU A 310 -14.08 -13.66 22.80
C GLU A 310 -12.86 -13.99 23.67
N GLN A 311 -12.30 -15.20 23.52
CA GLN A 311 -11.12 -15.67 24.22
C GLN A 311 -10.20 -16.40 23.23
N LEU A 312 -8.94 -15.97 23.12
CA LEU A 312 -7.97 -16.63 22.25
C LEU A 312 -7.34 -17.83 22.96
N PRO A 313 -7.17 -18.97 22.27
CA PRO A 313 -6.33 -20.07 22.76
C PRO A 313 -4.87 -19.62 22.88
N ALA A 314 -4.12 -20.17 23.83
CA ALA A 314 -2.71 -19.81 24.04
C ALA A 314 -1.81 -20.11 22.82
N HIS A 315 -2.11 -21.19 22.09
CA HIS A 315 -1.34 -21.60 20.90
C HIS A 315 -2.29 -22.00 19.76
N LEU A 316 -2.81 -21.00 19.05
CA LEU A 316 -3.59 -21.23 17.84
C LEU A 316 -2.71 -20.93 16.62
N PRO A 317 -2.26 -21.88 15.79
CA PRO A 317 -1.49 -21.56 14.58
C PRO A 317 -2.38 -20.96 13.49
N ALA A 318 -1.79 -20.20 12.56
CA ALA A 318 -2.50 -19.78 11.35
C ALA A 318 -2.79 -21.02 10.49
N GLY A 319 -4.01 -21.12 9.97
CA GLY A 319 -4.50 -22.30 9.25
C GLY A 319 -5.04 -23.41 10.13
N ALA A 320 -5.16 -23.21 11.45
CA ALA A 320 -5.81 -24.17 12.34
C ALA A 320 -7.25 -24.42 11.89
N ARG A 321 -7.60 -25.68 11.62
CA ARG A 321 -8.95 -26.07 11.21
C ARG A 321 -9.89 -26.06 12.40
N ALA A 322 -11.13 -25.70 12.13
CA ALA A 322 -12.16 -25.60 13.13
C ALA A 322 -13.51 -26.03 12.58
N THR A 323 -14.39 -26.41 13.50
CA THR A 323 -15.81 -26.58 13.27
C THR A 323 -16.55 -25.45 13.96
N VAL A 324 -17.41 -24.74 13.21
CA VAL A 324 -18.20 -23.61 13.72
C VAL A 324 -19.68 -23.95 13.72
N GLN A 325 -20.32 -23.71 14.85
CA GLN A 325 -21.76 -23.85 15.06
C GLN A 325 -22.33 -22.49 15.41
N LEU A 326 -23.27 -21.98 14.60
CA LEU A 326 -24.00 -20.77 14.97
C LEU A 326 -25.11 -21.13 15.97
N LEU A 327 -25.31 -20.26 16.96
CA LEU A 327 -26.32 -20.43 17.98
C LEU A 327 -27.60 -19.68 17.57
N PRO A 328 -28.76 -20.36 17.48
CA PRO A 328 -30.04 -19.70 17.26
C PRO A 328 -30.54 -18.97 18.50
N ASP A 329 -31.41 -17.99 18.31
CA ASP A 329 -32.01 -17.18 19.39
C ASP A 329 -32.90 -17.99 20.35
N ASN A 330 -33.45 -19.12 19.90
CA ASN A 330 -34.34 -19.95 20.72
C ASN A 330 -33.53 -20.86 21.66
N ALA A 331 -33.81 -20.77 22.96
CA ALA A 331 -33.10 -21.47 24.03
C ALA A 331 -33.03 -23.00 23.86
N LEU A 332 -34.11 -23.63 23.38
CA LEU A 332 -34.15 -25.09 23.16
C LEU A 332 -33.18 -25.51 22.04
N THR A 333 -33.22 -24.80 20.92
CA THR A 333 -32.33 -25.08 19.78
C THR A 333 -30.89 -24.69 20.06
N ALA A 334 -30.64 -23.67 20.88
CA ALA A 334 -29.30 -23.30 21.32
C ALA A 334 -28.69 -24.39 22.23
N LEU A 335 -29.50 -25.01 23.10
CA LEU A 335 -29.06 -26.13 23.94
C LEU A 335 -28.70 -27.35 23.08
N LEU A 336 -29.54 -27.67 22.08
CA LEU A 336 -29.24 -28.74 21.11
C LEU A 336 -27.97 -28.46 20.31
N ALA A 337 -27.80 -27.24 19.79
CA ALA A 337 -26.61 -26.82 19.06
C ALA A 337 -25.33 -26.93 19.92
N ARG A 338 -25.40 -26.54 21.21
CA ARG A 338 -24.32 -26.72 22.19
C ARG A 338 -23.99 -28.19 22.41
N GLY A 339 -25.00 -29.05 22.56
CA GLY A 339 -24.81 -30.49 22.70
C GLY A 339 -24.15 -31.10 21.47
N GLN A 340 -24.60 -30.69 20.28
CA GLN A 340 -24.07 -31.16 18.99
C GLN A 340 -22.60 -30.81 18.81
N ILE A 341 -22.22 -29.53 18.99
CA ILE A 341 -20.81 -29.14 18.84
C ILE A 341 -19.92 -29.76 19.92
N ARG A 342 -20.44 -29.97 21.13
CA ARG A 342 -19.68 -30.65 22.19
C ARG A 342 -19.41 -32.12 21.86
N LEU A 343 -20.40 -32.81 21.29
CA LEU A 343 -20.23 -34.19 20.82
C LEU A 343 -19.21 -34.26 19.67
N LEU A 344 -19.30 -33.34 18.70
CA LEU A 344 -18.32 -33.25 17.60
C LEU A 344 -16.91 -32.91 18.10
N SER A 345 -16.80 -31.97 19.05
CA SER A 345 -15.53 -31.61 19.68
C SER A 345 -14.88 -32.81 20.40
N LEU A 346 -15.68 -33.71 20.98
CA LEU A 346 -15.18 -34.97 21.54
C LEU A 346 -14.80 -35.98 20.46
N LEU A 347 -15.49 -36.00 19.32
CA LEU A 347 -15.13 -36.87 18.20
C LEU A 347 -13.78 -36.51 17.57
N HIS A 348 -13.33 -35.25 17.67
CA HIS A 348 -11.97 -34.86 17.26
C HIS A 348 -10.86 -35.55 18.08
N TYR A 349 -11.16 -36.22 19.20
CA TYR A 349 -10.17 -37.10 19.85
C TYR A 349 -9.90 -38.40 19.07
N ILE A 350 -10.80 -38.79 18.16
CA ILE A 350 -10.78 -40.10 17.50
C ILE A 350 -10.05 -40.04 16.15
N TYR A 351 -9.90 -38.86 15.54
CA TYR A 351 -9.29 -38.68 14.22
C TYR A 351 -8.30 -37.52 14.22
#